data_AF-A0A8T4GCL0-F1
#
_entry.id   AF-A0A8T4GCL0-F1
#
_cell.length_a   1.000
_cell.length_b   1.000
_cell.length_c   1.000
_cell.angle_alpha   90.00
_cell.angle_beta   90.00
_cell.angle_gamma   90.00
#
_symmetry.space_group_name_H-M   'P 1'
#
loop_
_entity.id
_entity.type
_entity.pdbx_description
1 polymer ?
#
loop_
_entity_poly.entity_id
_entity_poly.type
_entity_poly.pdbx_seq_one_letter_code
_entity_poly.pdbx_strand_id
1 'polypeptide(L)'
;MSANRKGDRRERELVNALDDAGFAVMRAPASGAATERELPDVLAGNGETFYAIEAKSSAGDPIYLTGEEVEALLFFARNFGAKARIAVRFDREDWYFFHPGDLYTTDAGSYRVKKETALAEGTDFPEFVGETEKVTLDEVGTDPDEERRGILESVRDGHMPVEDALDVL
;
A
#
# COMPACT_ATOMS: atom_id res chain seq x y z
N MET A 1 -24.26 19.36 -4.73
CA MET A 1 -24.04 19.17 -3.26
C MET A 1 -23.77 17.69 -2.90
N SER A 2 -23.05 16.91 -3.72
CA SER A 2 -23.01 15.44 -3.62
C SER A 2 -21.62 14.79 -3.65
N ALA A 3 -20.61 15.40 -4.31
CA ALA A 3 -19.27 14.82 -4.41
C ALA A 3 -18.48 14.91 -3.08
N ASN A 4 -18.41 16.09 -2.45
CA ASN A 4 -17.70 16.27 -1.17
C ASN A 4 -18.23 15.38 -0.03
N ARG A 5 -19.55 15.12 0.04
CA ARG A 5 -20.11 14.23 1.07
C ARG A 5 -19.73 12.76 0.87
N LYS A 6 -19.54 12.33 -0.38
CA LYS A 6 -19.15 10.94 -0.70
C LYS A 6 -17.66 10.73 -0.47
N GLY A 7 -16.81 11.68 -0.90
CA GLY A 7 -15.36 11.67 -0.60
C GLY A 7 -15.11 11.65 0.90
N ASP A 8 -15.74 12.58 1.64
CA ASP A 8 -15.66 12.67 3.10
C ASP A 8 -16.23 11.44 3.83
N ARG A 9 -17.09 10.63 3.19
CA ARG A 9 -17.52 9.34 3.73
C ARG A 9 -16.46 8.26 3.50
N ARG A 10 -15.85 8.20 2.31
CA ARG A 10 -14.82 7.20 1.98
C ARG A 10 -13.53 7.44 2.74
N GLU A 11 -13.11 8.70 2.89
CA GLU A 11 -11.97 9.04 3.75
C GLU A 11 -12.21 8.62 5.21
N ARG A 12 -13.43 8.83 5.75
CA ARG A 12 -13.78 8.35 7.09
C ARG A 12 -13.75 6.82 7.20
N GLU A 13 -14.20 6.13 6.17
CA GLU A 13 -14.12 4.66 6.10
C GLU A 13 -12.67 4.18 6.18
N LEU A 14 -11.76 4.78 5.41
CA LEU A 14 -10.33 4.47 5.48
C LEU A 14 -9.73 4.78 6.86
N VAL A 15 -10.07 5.94 7.42
CA VAL A 15 -9.55 6.38 8.73
C VAL A 15 -10.00 5.45 9.84
N ASN A 16 -11.27 5.08 9.87
CA ASN A 16 -11.78 4.14 10.87
C ASN A 16 -11.12 2.77 10.71
N ALA A 17 -10.96 2.28 9.48
CA ALA A 17 -10.30 0.99 9.24
C ALA A 17 -8.85 0.99 9.74
N LEU A 18 -8.10 2.07 9.51
CA LEU A 18 -6.72 2.22 10.01
C LEU A 18 -6.67 2.31 11.54
N ASP A 19 -7.60 3.03 12.16
CA ASP A 19 -7.72 3.15 13.62
C ASP A 19 -8.04 1.79 14.27
N ASP A 20 -9.00 1.06 13.68
CA ASP A 20 -9.36 -0.29 14.10
C ASP A 20 -8.18 -1.29 13.95
N ALA A 21 -7.30 -1.06 12.97
CA ALA A 21 -6.06 -1.82 12.76
C ALA A 21 -4.88 -1.37 13.66
N GLY A 22 -5.12 -0.46 14.62
CA GLY A 22 -4.13 -0.05 15.62
C GLY A 22 -3.21 1.10 15.22
N PHE A 23 -3.51 1.82 14.13
CA PHE A 23 -2.82 3.07 13.81
C PHE A 23 -3.47 4.24 14.56
N ALA A 24 -2.67 5.18 15.05
CA ALA A 24 -3.17 6.50 15.38
C ALA A 24 -3.35 7.29 14.07
N VAL A 25 -4.55 7.80 13.81
CA VAL A 25 -4.91 8.43 12.52
C VAL A 25 -5.34 9.89 12.67
N MET A 26 -4.86 10.73 11.77
CA MET A 26 -5.31 12.12 11.61
C MET A 26 -5.73 12.37 10.15
N ARG A 27 -6.87 13.03 9.96
CA ARG A 27 -7.26 13.59 8.66
C ARG A 27 -6.78 15.03 8.55
N ALA A 28 -6.23 15.42 7.42
CA ALA A 28 -5.89 16.82 7.19
C ALA A 28 -7.17 17.69 7.17
N PRO A 29 -7.15 18.89 7.78
CA PRO A 29 -8.29 19.79 7.76
C PRO A 29 -8.48 20.34 6.35
N ALA A 30 -9.52 19.86 5.67
CA ALA A 30 -9.86 20.22 4.29
C ALA A 30 -8.64 20.16 3.36
N SER A 31 -8.38 19.00 2.77
CA SER A 31 -7.36 18.77 1.72
C SER A 31 -7.57 19.58 0.42
N GLY A 32 -8.33 20.69 0.47
CA GLY A 32 -8.46 21.68 -0.60
C GLY A 32 -8.63 23.11 -0.09
N ALA A 33 -8.06 24.07 -0.84
CA ALA A 33 -8.18 25.54 -0.89
C ALA A 33 -8.17 26.38 0.42
N ALA A 34 -8.35 25.79 1.59
CA ALA A 34 -8.42 26.52 2.86
C ALA A 34 -7.03 26.86 3.41
N THR A 35 -5.98 26.22 2.91
CA THR A 35 -4.58 26.49 3.30
C THR A 35 -3.68 26.41 2.08
N GLU A 36 -2.61 27.21 2.07
CA GLU A 36 -1.52 27.13 1.08
C GLU A 36 -0.60 25.90 1.33
N ARG A 37 -0.95 25.04 2.29
CA ARG A 37 -0.13 23.90 2.68
C ARG A 37 -0.58 22.67 1.92
N GLU A 38 0.37 22.07 1.23
CA GLU A 38 0.26 20.76 0.63
C GLU A 38 0.29 19.70 1.73
N LEU A 39 -0.89 19.12 2.03
CA LEU A 39 -1.08 18.11 3.05
C LEU A 39 -1.70 16.86 2.42
N PRO A 40 -1.29 15.65 2.86
CA PRO A 40 -2.00 14.43 2.47
C PRO A 40 -3.40 14.40 3.08
N ASP A 41 -4.31 13.62 2.50
CA ASP A 41 -5.64 13.42 3.08
C ASP A 41 -5.58 12.79 4.48
N VAL A 42 -4.73 11.79 4.65
CA VAL A 42 -4.60 11.01 5.89
C VAL A 42 -3.14 10.86 6.30
N LEU A 43 -2.88 11.07 7.59
CA LEU A 43 -1.64 10.70 8.25
C LEU A 43 -1.95 9.59 9.26
N ALA A 44 -1.24 8.48 9.19
CA ALA A 44 -1.41 7.35 10.09
C ALA A 44 -0.06 6.87 10.65
N GLY A 45 -0.01 6.43 11.90
CA GLY A 45 1.19 5.80 12.44
C GLY A 45 0.93 4.91 13.65
N ASN A 46 1.69 3.83 13.79
CA ASN A 46 1.57 2.87 14.90
C ASN A 46 2.82 2.85 15.82
N GLY A 47 3.70 3.83 15.69
CA GLY A 47 4.95 3.95 16.44
C GLY A 47 6.17 3.39 15.70
N GLU A 48 5.99 2.44 14.80
CA GLU A 48 7.06 1.87 13.97
C GLU A 48 6.96 2.30 12.52
N THR A 49 5.74 2.28 11.97
CA THR A 49 5.44 2.68 10.60
C THR A 49 4.56 3.92 10.61
N PHE A 50 4.92 4.88 9.75
CA PHE A 50 4.18 6.12 9.52
C PHE A 50 3.83 6.21 8.04
N TYR A 51 2.58 6.55 7.73
CA TYR A 51 2.06 6.69 6.38
C TYR A 51 1.49 8.08 6.16
N ALA A 52 1.88 8.72 5.06
CA ALA A 52 1.17 9.84 4.47
C ALA A 52 0.39 9.29 3.27
N ILE A 53 -0.93 9.48 3.28
CA ILE A 53 -1.85 8.81 2.35
C ILE A 53 -2.68 9.83 1.62
N GLU A 54 -2.65 9.76 0.29
CA GLU A 54 -3.60 10.43 -0.59
C GLU A 54 -4.71 9.44 -0.97
N ALA A 55 -5.97 9.78 -0.72
CA ALA A 55 -7.10 8.86 -0.84
C ALA A 55 -8.00 9.22 -2.03
N LYS A 56 -8.05 8.36 -3.04
CA LYS A 56 -8.95 8.53 -4.19
C LYS A 56 -10.04 7.46 -4.19
N SER A 57 -11.28 7.87 -4.45
CA SER A 57 -12.37 6.91 -4.67
C SER A 57 -13.19 7.30 -5.89
N SER A 58 -13.61 6.29 -6.66
CA SER A 58 -14.35 6.51 -7.90
C SER A 58 -15.39 5.42 -8.15
N ALA A 59 -16.48 5.81 -8.81
CA ALA A 59 -17.44 4.86 -9.38
C ALA A 59 -17.12 4.49 -10.84
N GLY A 60 -16.19 5.22 -11.46
CA GLY A 60 -15.67 4.94 -12.79
C GLY A 60 -14.21 4.49 -12.75
N ASP A 61 -13.72 4.12 -13.91
CA ASP A 61 -12.35 3.63 -14.15
C ASP A 61 -11.77 4.35 -15.38
N PRO A 62 -10.54 4.89 -15.35
CA PRO A 62 -9.55 4.85 -14.26
C PRO A 62 -9.67 5.99 -13.24
N ILE A 63 -8.96 5.82 -12.12
CA ILE A 63 -8.68 6.89 -11.15
C ILE A 63 -7.44 7.65 -11.61
N TYR A 64 -7.50 8.98 -11.58
CA TYR A 64 -6.39 9.87 -11.91
C TYR A 64 -5.92 10.64 -10.69
N LEU A 65 -4.62 10.93 -10.67
CA LEU A 65 -3.98 11.91 -9.80
C LEU A 65 -3.18 12.88 -10.65
N THR A 66 -3.19 14.14 -10.26
CA THR A 66 -2.32 15.16 -10.87
C THR A 66 -0.88 14.96 -10.44
N GLY A 67 0.07 15.48 -11.23
CA GLY A 67 1.47 15.51 -10.83
C GLY A 67 1.68 16.30 -9.54
N GLU A 68 0.98 17.42 -9.38
CA GLU A 68 1.03 18.27 -8.19
C GLU A 68 0.61 17.52 -6.92
N GLU A 69 -0.48 16.74 -6.95
CA GLU A 69 -0.91 15.92 -5.80
C GLU A 69 0.18 14.90 -5.39
N VAL A 70 0.83 14.27 -6.36
CA VAL A 70 1.89 13.29 -6.09
C VAL A 70 3.15 13.96 -5.57
N GLU A 71 3.56 15.10 -6.15
CA GLU A 71 4.71 15.87 -5.70
C GLU A 71 4.51 16.41 -4.28
N ALA A 72 3.34 16.96 -3.99
CA ALA A 72 2.90 17.41 -2.67
C ALA A 72 3.00 16.28 -1.63
N LEU A 73 2.44 15.11 -1.95
CA LEU A 73 2.48 13.94 -1.09
C LEU A 73 3.92 13.51 -0.80
N LEU A 74 4.76 13.39 -1.84
CA LEU A 74 6.15 12.97 -1.70
C LEU A 74 6.97 13.99 -0.90
N PHE A 75 6.73 15.29 -1.11
CA PHE A 75 7.35 16.36 -0.35
C PHE A 75 6.98 16.26 1.14
N PHE A 76 5.69 16.16 1.44
CA PHE A 76 5.21 16.01 2.81
C PHE A 76 5.78 14.77 3.48
N ALA A 77 5.64 13.60 2.83
CA ALA A 77 6.07 12.31 3.36
C ALA A 77 7.56 12.30 3.70
N ARG A 78 8.41 12.82 2.80
CA ARG A 78 9.85 12.94 3.02
C ARG A 78 10.18 13.83 4.22
N ASN A 79 9.54 15.00 4.32
CA ASN A 79 9.85 15.95 5.40
C ASN A 79 9.29 15.50 6.75
N PHE A 80 8.18 14.77 6.75
CA PHE A 80 7.55 14.23 7.95
C PHE A 80 8.27 12.96 8.45
N GLY A 81 8.89 12.19 7.57
CA GLY A 81 9.44 10.86 7.88
C GLY A 81 8.38 9.75 7.77
N ALA A 82 7.45 9.89 6.84
CA ALA A 82 6.40 8.90 6.56
C ALA A 82 6.59 8.27 5.17
N LYS A 83 6.04 7.07 4.98
CA LYS A 83 5.95 6.40 3.68
C LYS A 83 4.78 7.00 2.89
N ALA A 84 5.03 7.50 1.69
CA ALA A 84 4.00 8.02 0.79
C ALA A 84 3.17 6.85 0.21
N ARG A 85 1.85 6.98 0.25
CA ARG A 85 0.92 5.97 -0.27
C ARG A 85 -0.26 6.61 -0.99
N ILE A 86 -0.66 6.01 -2.10
CA ILE A 86 -1.93 6.32 -2.77
C ILE A 86 -2.90 5.21 -2.42
N ALA A 87 -3.96 5.55 -1.70
CA ALA A 87 -5.06 4.64 -1.40
C ALA A 87 -6.16 4.84 -2.44
N VAL A 88 -6.50 3.80 -3.18
CA VAL A 88 -7.56 3.85 -4.20
C VAL A 88 -8.69 2.89 -3.87
N ARG A 89 -9.92 3.35 -4.15
CA ARG A 89 -11.13 2.55 -3.92
C ARG A 89 -12.12 2.70 -5.06
N PHE A 90 -12.37 1.62 -5.78
CA PHE A 90 -13.41 1.54 -6.80
C PHE A 90 -14.76 1.14 -6.18
N ASP A 91 -15.87 1.56 -6.77
CA ASP A 91 -17.19 1.19 -6.24
C ASP A 91 -17.37 -0.33 -6.16
N ARG A 92 -17.89 -0.79 -5.01
CA ARG A 92 -18.04 -2.21 -4.61
C ARG A 92 -16.74 -3.01 -4.38
N GLU A 93 -15.58 -2.41 -4.55
CA GLU A 93 -14.31 -3.04 -4.18
C GLU A 93 -13.77 -2.52 -2.84
N ASP A 94 -12.73 -3.17 -2.34
CA ASP A 94 -11.95 -2.77 -1.17
C ASP A 94 -10.94 -1.66 -1.49
N TRP A 95 -10.14 -1.29 -0.48
CA TRP A 95 -9.02 -0.36 -0.63
C TRP A 95 -7.78 -1.09 -1.14
N TYR A 96 -7.09 -0.44 -2.08
CA TYR A 96 -5.79 -0.88 -2.59
C TYR A 96 -4.78 0.25 -2.44
N PHE A 97 -3.55 -0.12 -2.08
CA PHE A 97 -2.49 0.82 -1.73
C PHE A 97 -1.32 0.69 -2.70
N PHE A 98 -0.78 1.84 -3.10
CA PHE A 98 0.34 1.93 -4.03
C PHE A 98 1.42 2.87 -3.50
N HIS A 99 2.68 2.58 -3.78
CA HIS A 99 3.69 3.63 -3.77
C HIS A 99 3.49 4.51 -5.03
N PRO A 100 3.65 5.85 -4.95
CA PRO A 100 3.40 6.71 -6.11
C PRO A 100 4.21 6.35 -7.36
N GLY A 101 5.40 5.77 -7.17
CA GLY A 101 6.28 5.30 -8.26
C GLY A 101 5.76 4.07 -9.01
N ASP A 102 4.77 3.36 -8.48
CA ASP A 102 4.20 2.15 -9.09
C ASP A 102 3.02 2.49 -10.01
N LEU A 103 2.54 3.74 -9.97
CA LEU A 103 1.43 4.19 -10.81
C LEU A 103 1.90 4.48 -12.24
N TYR A 104 0.99 4.26 -13.20
CA TYR A 104 1.25 4.63 -14.59
C TYR A 104 1.28 6.15 -14.74
N THR A 105 2.45 6.69 -15.14
CA THR A 105 2.60 8.09 -15.53
C THR A 105 2.19 8.28 -16.99
N THR A 106 1.28 9.21 -17.22
CA THR A 106 0.88 9.65 -18.57
C THR A 106 1.89 10.61 -19.16
N ASP A 107 1.90 10.78 -20.47
CA ASP A 107 2.76 11.75 -21.17
C ASP A 107 2.57 13.20 -20.70
N ALA A 108 1.39 13.51 -20.14
CA ALA A 108 1.05 14.81 -19.59
C ALA A 108 1.52 15.02 -18.13
N GLY A 109 2.19 14.04 -17.53
CA GLY A 109 2.68 14.10 -16.14
C GLY A 109 1.63 13.79 -15.06
N SER A 110 0.40 13.43 -15.45
CA SER A 110 -0.60 12.88 -14.52
C SER A 110 -0.38 11.38 -14.28
N TYR A 111 -0.81 10.88 -13.13
CA TYR A 111 -0.76 9.48 -12.76
C TYR A 111 -2.15 8.86 -12.89
N ARG A 112 -2.22 7.56 -13.19
CA ARG A 112 -3.48 6.83 -13.16
C ARG A 112 -3.33 5.39 -12.69
N VAL A 113 -4.43 4.87 -12.17
CA VAL A 113 -4.60 3.44 -11.87
C VAL A 113 -5.92 2.96 -12.44
N LYS A 114 -5.86 1.82 -13.14
CA LYS A 114 -7.06 1.10 -13.60
C LYS A 114 -7.55 0.15 -12.53
N LYS A 115 -8.84 -0.17 -12.56
CA LYS A 115 -9.46 -1.12 -11.66
C LYS A 115 -8.80 -2.49 -11.74
N GLU A 116 -8.53 -2.99 -12.95
CA GLU A 116 -7.90 -4.30 -13.12
C GLU A 116 -6.48 -4.32 -12.52
N THR A 117 -5.72 -3.24 -12.70
CA THR A 117 -4.39 -3.07 -12.08
C THR A 117 -4.52 -3.04 -10.56
N ALA A 118 -5.51 -2.32 -10.02
CA ALA A 118 -5.76 -2.27 -8.58
C ALA A 118 -6.00 -3.66 -7.97
N LEU A 119 -6.87 -4.45 -8.61
CA LEU A 119 -7.21 -5.80 -8.15
C LEU A 119 -6.05 -6.80 -8.27
N ALA A 120 -5.21 -6.66 -9.29
CA ALA A 120 -4.13 -7.60 -9.56
C ALA A 120 -2.85 -7.28 -8.75
N GLU A 121 -2.47 -6.00 -8.72
CA GLU A 121 -1.14 -5.56 -8.29
C GLU A 121 -1.17 -4.72 -7.01
N GLY A 122 -2.33 -4.18 -6.62
CA GLY A 122 -2.44 -3.39 -5.41
C GLY A 122 -2.20 -4.21 -4.15
N THR A 123 -1.48 -3.62 -3.20
CA THR A 123 -1.43 -4.11 -1.82
C THR A 123 -2.83 -3.93 -1.21
N ASP A 124 -3.44 -5.01 -0.74
CA ASP A 124 -4.75 -4.95 -0.09
C ASP A 124 -4.65 -4.41 1.34
N PHE A 125 -5.80 -4.18 1.97
CA PHE A 125 -5.81 -3.58 3.30
C PHE A 125 -5.12 -4.44 4.38
N PRO A 126 -5.41 -5.76 4.51
CA PRO A 126 -4.69 -6.62 5.46
C PRO A 126 -3.17 -6.61 5.28
N GLU A 127 -2.69 -6.68 4.03
CA GLU A 127 -1.26 -6.58 3.75
C GLU A 127 -0.70 -5.19 4.10
N PHE A 128 -1.45 -4.13 3.77
CA PHE A 128 -1.04 -2.75 4.04
C PHE A 128 -0.79 -2.47 5.53
N VAL A 129 -1.64 -3.04 6.40
CA VAL A 129 -1.53 -2.90 7.86
C VAL A 129 -0.60 -3.95 8.49
N GLY A 130 -0.06 -4.89 7.71
CA GLY A 130 0.88 -5.92 8.16
C GLY A 130 0.23 -7.14 8.80
N GLU A 131 -1.07 -7.38 8.57
CA GLU A 131 -1.77 -8.59 9.01
C GLU A 131 -1.44 -9.81 8.13
N THR A 132 -1.10 -9.57 6.86
CA THR A 132 -0.76 -10.62 5.88
C THR A 132 0.41 -10.19 5.00
N GLU A 133 1.06 -11.15 4.34
CA GLU A 133 2.08 -10.90 3.32
C GLU A 133 1.66 -11.61 2.03
N LYS A 134 1.62 -10.87 0.92
CA LYS A 134 1.26 -11.44 -0.39
C LYS A 134 2.46 -12.23 -0.93
N VAL A 135 2.23 -13.51 -1.17
CA VAL A 135 3.20 -14.43 -1.77
C VAL A 135 2.69 -14.87 -3.14
N THR A 136 3.56 -14.83 -4.14
CA THR A 136 3.25 -15.35 -5.47
C THR A 136 3.27 -16.88 -5.45
N LEU A 137 2.50 -17.53 -6.32
CA LEU A 137 2.52 -19.00 -6.45
C LEU A 137 3.93 -19.55 -6.77
N ASP A 138 4.78 -18.75 -7.43
CA ASP A 138 6.17 -19.09 -7.69
C ASP A 138 7.03 -19.06 -6.40
N GLU A 139 6.68 -18.23 -5.41
CA GLU A 139 7.32 -18.16 -4.09
C GLU A 139 6.76 -19.20 -3.10
N VAL A 140 5.52 -19.68 -3.32
CA VAL A 140 4.90 -20.79 -2.56
C VAL A 140 5.26 -22.16 -3.15
N GLY A 141 5.98 -22.18 -4.27
CA GLY A 141 6.35 -23.39 -5.03
C GLY A 141 7.29 -24.34 -4.29
N THR A 142 7.89 -23.93 -3.18
CA THR A 142 8.59 -24.80 -2.24
C THR A 142 7.83 -24.74 -0.92
N ASP A 143 7.15 -25.83 -0.56
CA ASP A 143 6.77 -26.03 0.84
C ASP A 143 8.08 -25.89 1.65
N PRO A 144 8.19 -24.91 2.57
CA PRO A 144 9.41 -24.71 3.34
C PRO A 144 9.85 -25.99 4.06
N ASP A 145 8.91 -26.87 4.40
CA ASP A 145 9.22 -28.17 5.00
C ASP A 145 9.72 -29.20 3.97
N GLU A 146 9.33 -29.08 2.70
CA GLU A 146 9.83 -29.90 1.59
C GLU A 146 11.24 -29.46 1.16
N GLU A 147 11.52 -28.16 1.15
CA GLU A 147 12.87 -27.62 0.92
C GLU A 147 13.84 -28.04 2.03
N ARG A 148 13.43 -27.82 3.30
CA ARG A 148 14.19 -28.28 4.47
C ARG A 148 14.39 -29.79 4.46
N ARG A 149 13.38 -30.57 4.06
CA ARG A 149 13.52 -32.02 3.91
C ARG A 149 14.59 -32.36 2.88
N GLY A 150 14.58 -31.74 1.70
CA GLY A 150 15.58 -31.98 0.66
C GLY A 150 17.02 -31.68 1.11
N ILE A 151 17.20 -30.58 1.87
CA ILE A 151 18.49 -30.22 2.46
C ILE A 151 18.92 -31.27 3.49
N LEU A 152 18.03 -31.65 4.42
CA LEU A 152 18.31 -32.66 5.45
C LEU A 152 18.61 -34.06 4.86
N GLU A 153 17.93 -34.44 3.78
CA GLU A 153 18.20 -35.70 3.06
C GLU A 153 19.57 -35.66 2.37
N SER A 154 19.95 -34.52 1.79
CA SER A 154 21.27 -34.32 1.19
C SER A 154 22.39 -34.43 2.22
N VAL A 155 22.18 -33.92 3.44
CA VAL A 155 23.11 -34.09 4.57
C VAL A 155 23.18 -35.55 5.02
N ARG A 156 22.02 -36.21 5.20
CA ARG A 156 21.94 -37.63 5.59
C ARG A 156 22.71 -38.52 4.62
N ASP A 157 22.58 -38.26 3.32
CA ASP A 157 23.17 -39.07 2.27
C ASP A 157 24.64 -38.68 1.97
N GLY A 158 25.18 -37.69 2.69
CA GLY A 158 26.58 -37.25 2.60
C GLY A 158 26.91 -36.40 1.38
N HIS A 159 25.89 -35.88 0.69
CA HIS A 159 26.05 -35.01 -0.49
C HIS A 159 26.23 -33.54 -0.11
N MET A 160 25.93 -33.16 1.13
CA MET A 160 26.10 -31.81 1.67
C MET A 160 26.63 -31.88 3.11
N PRO A 161 27.69 -31.13 3.47
CA PRO A 161 28.12 -31.04 4.86
C PRO A 161 27.14 -30.20 5.68
N VAL A 162 27.10 -30.45 7.00
CA VAL A 162 26.16 -29.77 7.91
C VAL A 162 26.36 -28.25 7.92
N GLU A 163 27.60 -27.77 7.83
CA GLU A 163 27.91 -26.33 7.80
C GLU A 163 27.23 -25.63 6.61
N ASP A 164 27.36 -26.19 5.40
CA ASP A 164 26.74 -25.64 4.20
C ASP A 164 25.20 -25.69 4.26
N ALA A 165 24.65 -26.71 4.93
CA ALA A 165 23.21 -26.81 5.13
C ALA A 165 22.66 -25.73 6.07
N LEU A 166 23.44 -25.29 7.07
CA LEU A 166 23.03 -24.22 7.99
C LEU A 166 22.96 -22.85 7.32
N ASP A 167 23.70 -22.64 6.23
CA ASP A 167 23.69 -21.39 5.48
C ASP A 167 22.46 -21.25 4.55
N VAL A 168 21.77 -22.36 4.26
CA VAL A 168 20.64 -22.43 3.31
C VAL A 168 19.29 -22.85 3.94
N LEU A 169 19.27 -23.14 5.25
CA LEU A 169 18.07 -23.52 6.04
C LEU A 169 17.40 -22.31 6.72
#